data_AF-A0A410UF59-F1
#
_entry.id   AF-A0A410UF59-F1
#
_cell.length_a   1.000
_cell.length_b   1.000
_cell.length_c   1.000
_cell.angle_alpha   90.00
_cell.angle_beta   90.00
_cell.angle_gamma   90.00
#
_symmetry.space_group_name_H-M   'P 1'
#
loop_
_entity.id
_entity.type
_entity.pdbx_description
1 polymer ?
#
loop_
_entity_poly.entity_id
_entity_poly.type
_entity_poly.pdbx_seq_one_letter_code
_entity_poly.pdbx_strand_id
1 'polypeptide(L)' 'MYLKCSRRFKDGKEHRYWSVVDSRRCTGGRVVQRQVLYLGEINDTQREAWLRSIEVFDDVRISAHRDRPFR' A
#
# COMPACT_ATOMS: atom_id res chain seq x y z
N MET A 1 -5.01 -0.07 1.32
CA MET A 1 -3.56 -0.39 1.28
C MET A 1 -2.97 0.41 0.12
N TYR A 2 -1.66 0.56 0.00
CA TYR A 2 -1.09 1.30 -1.14
C TYR A 2 0.34 0.85 -1.47
N LEU A 3 0.76 1.16 -2.70
CA LEU A 3 2.14 0.99 -3.14
C LEU A 3 2.98 2.22 -2.78
N LYS A 4 4.04 2.00 -2.00
CA LYS A 4 5.06 3.02 -1.71
C LYS A 4 6.26 2.83 -2.64
N CYS A 5 6.65 3.89 -3.35
CA CYS A 5 7.86 3.93 -4.16
C CYS A 5 9.02 4.53 -3.36
N SER A 6 10.18 3.86 -3.38
CA SER A 6 11.44 4.40 -2.86
C SER A 6 12.44 4.45 -4.01
N ARG A 7 12.97 5.64 -4.29
CA ARG A 7 13.92 5.89 -5.37
C ARG A 7 15.33 5.95 -4.82
N ARG A 8 16.28 5.33 -5.51
CA ARG A 8 17.70 5.40 -5.17
C ARG A 8 18.51 5.53 -6.44
N PHE A 9 19.45 6.45 -6.46
CA PHE A 9 20.45 6.53 -7.54
C PHE A 9 21.66 5.67 -7.15
N LYS A 10 22.03 4.71 -7.99
CA LYS A 10 23.24 3.88 -7.84
C LYS A 10 23.71 3.40 -9.21
N ASP A 11 25.00 3.11 -9.35
CA ASP A 11 25.59 2.56 -10.59
C ASP A 11 25.25 3.36 -11.86
N GLY A 12 25.15 4.69 -11.73
CA GLY A 12 24.84 5.60 -12.83
C GLY A 12 23.38 5.62 -13.29
N LYS A 13 22.45 4.95 -12.60
CA LYS A 13 21.02 4.94 -12.96
C LYS A 13 20.08 5.03 -11.75
N GLU A 14 18.83 5.41 -12.02
CA GLU A 14 17.77 5.42 -11.01
C GLU A 14 17.20 4.00 -10.83
N HIS A 15 17.09 3.57 -9.56
CA HIS A 15 16.41 2.35 -9.15
C HIS A 15 15.14 2.68 -8.38
N ARG A 16 14.03 2.06 -8.77
CA ARG A 16 12.72 2.21 -8.12
C ARG A 16 12.36 0.93 -7.38
N TYR A 17 12.27 1.03 -6.06
CA TYR A 17 11.84 -0.06 -5.19
C TYR A 17 10.40 0.14 -4.75
N TRP A 18 9.64 -0.94 -4.70
CA TRP A 18 8.23 -0.92 -4.32
C TRP A 18 8.00 -1.69 -3.04
N SER A 19 7.01 -1.25 -2.26
CA SER A 19 6.53 -1.93 -1.05
C SER A 19 5.03 -1.74 -0.92
N VAL A 20 4.34 -2.77 -0.44
CA VAL A 20 2.93 -2.67 -0.04
C VAL A 20 2.86 -2.17 1.39
N VAL A 21 2.07 -1.13 1.63
CA VAL A 21 1.87 -0.51 2.93
C VAL A 21 0.39 -0.53 3.29
N ASP A 22 0.10 -0.90 4.54
CA ASP A 22 -1.22 -0.89 5.13
C ASP A 22 -1.37 0.30 6.10
N SER A 23 -2.39 1.13 5.90
CA SER A 23 -2.74 2.25 6.75
C SER A 23 -3.92 1.90 7.64
N ARG A 24 -3.70 1.85 8.95
CA ARG A 24 -4.75 1.51 9.93
C ARG A 24 -4.97 2.66 10.90
N ARG A 25 -6.24 3.06 11.07
CA ARG A 25 -6.67 3.99 12.11
C ARG A 25 -6.63 3.28 13.46
N CYS A 26 -6.05 3.92 14.46
CA CYS A 26 -5.91 3.45 15.82
C CYS A 26 -6.72 4.33 16.77
N THR A 27 -6.89 3.86 18.00
CA THR A 27 -7.52 4.62 19.09
C THR A 27 -6.82 5.97 19.27
N GLY A 28 -7.59 7.01 19.58
CA GLY A 28 -7.07 8.37 19.77
C GLY A 28 -6.75 9.10 18.46
N GLY A 29 -7.35 8.70 17.33
CA GLY A 29 -7.24 9.41 16.05
C GLY A 29 -5.91 9.24 15.31
N ARG A 30 -5.01 8.38 15.81
CA ARG A 30 -3.71 8.13 15.19
C ARG A 30 -3.88 7.22 13.97
N VAL A 31 -3.07 7.43 12.93
CA VAL A 31 -2.96 6.53 11.79
C VAL A 31 -1.59 5.90 11.80
N VAL A 32 -1.53 4.57 11.79
CA VAL A 32 -0.28 3.81 11.71
C VAL A 32 -0.13 3.24 10.32
N GLN A 33 1.03 3.46 9.72
CA GLN A 33 1.44 2.89 8.44
C GLN A 33 2.38 1.72 8.70
N ARG A 34 2.03 0.53 8.20
CA ARG A 34 2.83 -0.69 8.35
C ARG A 34 3.20 -1.22 6.98
N GLN A 35 4.50 -1.38 6.72
CA GLN A 35 4.95 -2.14 5.56
C GLN A 35 4.57 -3.61 5.75
N VAL A 36 3.82 -4.15 4.79
CA VAL A 36 3.35 -5.55 4.85
C VAL A 36 4.08 -6.45 3.88
N LEU A 37 4.66 -5.89 2.80
CA LEU A 37 5.45 -6.65 1.83
C LEU A 37 6.47 -5.75 1.14
N TYR A 38 7.70 -6.23 0.99
CA TYR A 38 8.72 -5.62 0.15
C TYR A 38 8.71 -6.29 -1.22
N LEU A 39 8.52 -5.51 -2.29
CA LEU A 39 8.41 -6.03 -3.66
C LEU A 39 9.73 -5.92 -4.44
N GLY A 40 10.68 -5.11 -3.97
CA GLY A 40 11.92 -4.86 -4.69
C GLY A 40 11.68 -4.05 -5.98
N GLU A 41 12.49 -4.34 -7.00
CA GLU A 41 12.38 -3.72 -8.33
C GLU A 41 11.41 -4.55 -9.17
N ILE A 42 10.23 -3.99 -9.44
CA ILE A 42 9.20 -4.59 -10.29
C ILE A 42 8.97 -3.71 -11.51
N ASN A 43 8.58 -4.32 -12.62
CA ASN A 43 8.24 -3.59 -13.83
C ASN A 43 6.84 -2.96 -13.75
N ASP A 44 6.49 -2.15 -14.75
CA ASP A 44 5.23 -1.40 -14.73
C ASP A 44 3.99 -2.33 -14.82
N THR A 45 4.08 -3.45 -15.56
CA THR A 45 3.00 -4.46 -15.63
C THR A 45 2.74 -5.11 -14.27
N GLN A 46 3.81 -5.49 -13.55
CA GLN A 46 3.71 -6.06 -12.21
C GLN A 46 3.17 -5.03 -11.22
N ARG A 47 3.61 -3.77 -11.32
CA ARG A 47 3.10 -2.66 -10.51
C ARG A 47 1.60 -2.49 -10.71
N GLU A 48 1.12 -2.50 -11.95
CA GLU A 48 -0.31 -2.41 -12.26
C GLU A 48 -1.12 -3.58 -11.71
N ALA A 49 -0.60 -4.81 -11.82
CA ALA A 49 -1.24 -5.97 -11.23
C ALA A 49 -1.42 -5.80 -9.71
N TRP A 50 -0.39 -5.31 -9.02
CA TRP A 50 -0.48 -5.00 -7.59
C TRP A 50 -1.48 -3.89 -7.27
N LEU A 51 -1.56 -2.84 -8.08
CA LEU A 51 -2.56 -1.78 -7.89
C LEU A 51 -3.98 -2.35 -7.94
N ARG A 52 -4.30 -3.17 -8.94
CA ARG A 52 -5.62 -3.83 -9.06
C ARG A 52 -5.91 -4.76 -7.88
N SER A 53 -4.91 -5.54 -7.45
CA SER A 53 -5.08 -6.40 -6.28
C SER A 53 -5.37 -5.60 -5.02
N ILE A 54 -4.67 -4.47 -4.81
CA ILE A 54 -4.86 -3.59 -3.65
C ILE A 54 -6.25 -2.95 -3.64
N GLU A 55 -6.75 -2.52 -4.79
CA GLU A 55 -8.06 -1.87 -4.95
C GLU A 55 -9.19 -2.76 -4.40
N VAL A 56 -9.20 -4.05 -4.74
CA VAL A 56 -10.18 -5.03 -4.24
C VAL A 56 -10.20 -5.10 -2.70
N PHE A 57 -9.04 -4.98 -2.05
CA PHE A 57 -8.97 -5.00 -0.58
C PHE A 57 -9.46 -3.71 0.08
N ASP A 58 -9.35 -2.56 -0.61
CA ASP A 58 -9.85 -1.29 -0.08
C ASP A 58 -11.37 -1.19 -0.16
N ASP A 59 -12.00 -1.69 -1.22
CA ASP A 59 -13.47 -1.75 -1.32
C ASP A 59 -14.09 -2.61 -0.20
N VAL A 60 -13.46 -3.75 0.12
CA VAL A 60 -13.87 -4.61 1.23
C VAL A 60 -13.72 -3.90 2.58
N ARG A 61 -12.66 -3.09 2.75
CA ARG A 61 -12.47 -2.32 3.99
C ARG A 61 -13.47 -1.17 4.14
N ILE A 62 -13.81 -0.48 3.05
CA ILE A 62 -14.77 0.62 3.06
C ILE A 62 -16.17 0.09 3.36
N SER A 63 -16.59 -0.99 2.68
CA SER A 63 -17.89 -1.64 2.94
C SER A 63 -17.98 -2.14 4.39
N ALA A 64 -16.97 -2.85 4.88
CA ALA A 64 -16.92 -3.31 6.27
C ALA A 64 -16.84 -2.17 7.32
N HIS A 65 -16.44 -0.96 6.94
CA HIS A 65 -16.47 0.20 7.83
C HIS A 65 -17.87 0.83 7.89
N ARG A 66 -18.60 0.82 6.76
CA ARG A 66 -19.94 1.38 6.63
C ARG A 66 -20.99 0.60 7.43
N ASP A 67 -20.78 -0.70 7.60
CA ASP A 67 -21.68 -1.60 8.32
C ASP A 67 -21.40 -1.67 9.84
N ARG A 68 -20.51 -0.82 10.37
CA ARG A 68 -20.27 -0.78 11.83
C ARG A 68 -21.27 0.17 12.48
N PRO A 69 -22.12 -0.30 13.42
CA PRO A 69 -22.93 0.61 14.22
C PRO A 69 -22.00 1.57 14.97
N PHE A 70 -22.41 2.85 14.99
CA PHE A 70 -21.71 3.94 15.65
C PHE A 70 -21.18 3.48 17.01
N ARG A 71 -19.87 3.60 17.19
CA ARG A 71 -19.19 3.44 18.48
C ARG A 71 -18.96 4.81 19.10
#